data_AF-A0A9E7K489-F1
#
_entry.id   AF-A0A9E7K489-F1
#
_cell.length_a   1.000
_cell.length_b   1.000
_cell.length_c   1.000
_cell.angle_alpha   90.00
_cell.angle_beta   90.00
_cell.angle_gamma   90.00
#
_symmetry.space_group_name_H-M   'P 1'
#
loop_
_entity.id
_entity.type
_entity.pdbx_description
1 polymer ?
#
loop_
_entity_poly.entity_id
_entity_poly.type
_entity_poly.pdbx_seq_one_letter_code
_entity_poly.pdbx_strand_id
1 'polypeptide(L)'
;MEKYGNAASEEALPRELLLGQSEKEIEYDRAGRIIRGQEAALPKSKYKEDVHINNHTTVWGSWWKDHQWGYKCCKQTICNSYCTGSAGIEAAKAATELLKTNMAHKEATDDKPVLHEEKQLATWGTEVPYDLVLDKRLLAKALKKVTAEDMEAYRMKKIHHDDPMKDFRH
;
A
#
# COMPACT_ATOMS: atom_id res chain seq x y z
N MET A 1 10.40 33.78 -19.96
CA MET A 1 10.86 34.23 -21.30
C MET A 1 9.81 33.96 -22.38
N GLU A 2 8.53 33.84 -22.01
CA GLU A 2 7.41 33.51 -22.92
C GLU A 2 6.75 34.75 -23.53
N LYS A 3 7.31 35.94 -23.29
CA LYS A 3 6.76 37.20 -23.83
C LYS A 3 7.09 37.43 -25.31
N TYR A 4 8.04 36.69 -25.87
CA TYR A 4 8.44 36.78 -27.27
C TYR A 4 8.59 35.35 -27.79
N GLY A 5 7.75 34.98 -28.76
CA GLY A 5 7.73 33.64 -29.35
C GLY A 5 9.11 33.22 -29.86
N ASN A 6 9.43 31.94 -29.72
CA ASN A 6 10.69 31.36 -30.17
C ASN A 6 10.62 31.15 -31.70
N ALA A 7 11.29 31.99 -32.48
CA ALA A 7 11.31 31.89 -33.95
C ALA A 7 12.04 30.63 -34.49
N ALA A 8 12.66 29.85 -33.60
CA ALA A 8 13.40 28.63 -33.94
C ALA A 8 12.64 27.33 -33.64
N SER A 9 11.38 27.37 -33.17
CA SER A 9 10.59 26.14 -33.03
C SER A 9 10.10 25.66 -34.40
N GLU A 10 10.26 24.35 -34.64
CA GLU A 10 9.86 23.66 -35.88
C GLU A 10 8.37 23.28 -35.86
N GLU A 11 7.56 24.06 -35.15
CA GLU A 11 6.12 23.87 -35.09
C GLU A 11 5.55 24.34 -36.43
N ALA A 12 4.94 23.41 -37.17
CA ALA A 12 4.30 23.73 -38.43
C ALA A 12 3.22 24.80 -38.19
N LEU A 13 3.52 26.02 -38.65
CA LEU A 13 2.57 27.12 -38.63
C LEU A 13 1.26 26.65 -39.27
N PRO A 14 0.10 27.02 -38.70
CA PRO A 14 -1.19 26.69 -39.30
C PRO A 14 -1.18 27.10 -40.77
N ARG A 15 -1.70 26.24 -41.64
CA ARG A 15 -1.65 26.44 -43.10
C ARG A 15 -2.27 27.78 -43.53
N GLU A 16 -3.25 28.27 -42.77
CA GLU A 16 -3.91 29.57 -42.95
C GLU A 16 -2.94 30.75 -42.74
N LEU A 17 -2.03 30.66 -41.75
CA LEU A 17 -0.98 31.63 -41.49
C LEU A 17 0.13 31.58 -42.53
N LEU A 18 0.44 30.37 -43.04
CA LEU A 18 1.44 30.18 -44.11
C LEU A 18 0.96 30.83 -45.42
N LEU A 19 -0.31 30.66 -45.78
CA LEU A 19 -0.88 31.23 -47.01
C LEU A 19 -1.40 32.66 -46.84
N GLY A 20 -1.44 33.20 -45.62
CA GLY A 20 -1.99 34.53 -45.33
C GLY A 20 -3.47 34.68 -45.68
N GLN A 21 -4.20 33.56 -45.79
CA GLN A 21 -5.61 33.50 -46.14
C GLN A 21 -6.39 32.91 -44.97
N SER A 22 -7.27 33.70 -44.35
CA SER A 22 -8.12 33.28 -43.23
C SER A 22 -9.62 33.35 -43.60
N GLU A 23 -9.95 33.25 -44.88
CA GLU A 23 -11.34 33.33 -45.35
C GLU A 23 -12.08 32.03 -44.98
N LYS A 24 -12.95 32.12 -43.98
CA LYS A 24 -13.87 31.04 -43.60
C LYS A 24 -15.25 31.37 -44.14
N GLU A 25 -15.68 30.65 -45.16
CA GLU A 25 -17.01 30.79 -45.74
C GLU A 25 -18.06 30.24 -44.77
N ILE A 26 -19.03 31.08 -44.39
CA ILE A 26 -20.16 30.73 -43.54
C ILE A 26 -21.43 31.00 -44.33
N GLU A 27 -22.15 29.95 -44.69
CA GLU A 27 -23.43 30.06 -45.38
C GLU A 27 -24.56 30.16 -44.35
N TYR A 28 -25.44 31.16 -44.49
CA TYR A 28 -26.60 31.38 -43.64
C TYR A 28 -27.90 31.04 -44.38
N ASP A 29 -28.82 30.39 -43.68
CA ASP A 29 -30.23 30.24 -44.08
C ASP A 29 -30.93 31.61 -44.08
N ARG A 30 -32.07 31.74 -44.76
CA ARG A 30 -32.92 32.94 -44.77
C ARG A 30 -33.35 33.37 -43.35
N ALA A 31 -33.40 32.42 -42.41
CA ALA A 31 -33.68 32.64 -41.00
C ALA A 31 -32.43 33.01 -40.15
N GLY A 32 -31.25 33.14 -40.76
CA GLY A 32 -29.98 33.46 -40.08
C GLY A 32 -29.29 32.29 -39.38
N ARG A 33 -29.73 31.04 -39.62
CA ARG A 33 -29.08 29.84 -39.08
C ARG A 33 -27.91 29.42 -39.98
N ILE A 34 -26.79 29.01 -39.39
CA ILE A 34 -25.61 28.59 -40.15
C ILE A 34 -25.85 27.18 -40.72
N ILE A 35 -25.78 27.04 -42.05
CA ILE A 35 -25.98 25.77 -42.76
C ILE A 35 -24.65 25.12 -43.17
N ARG A 36 -23.61 25.92 -43.42
CA ARG A 36 -22.29 25.46 -43.85
C ARG A 36 -21.21 26.36 -43.26
N GLY A 37 -20.05 25.78 -42.92
CA GLY A 37 -18.92 26.52 -42.37
C GLY A 37 -18.82 26.53 -40.83
N GLN A 38 -19.82 26.02 -40.12
CA GLN A 38 -19.69 25.79 -38.68
C GLN A 38 -18.92 24.50 -38.43
N GLU A 39 -17.70 24.63 -37.90
CA GLU A 39 -16.97 23.49 -37.36
C GLU A 39 -17.81 22.84 -36.26
N ALA A 40 -18.09 21.55 -36.41
CA ALA A 40 -18.83 20.80 -35.42
C ALA A 40 -18.02 20.76 -34.12
N ALA A 41 -18.41 21.58 -33.15
CA ALA A 41 -17.85 21.48 -31.81
C ALA A 41 -18.20 20.09 -31.25
N LEU A 42 -17.19 19.34 -30.80
CA LEU A 42 -17.42 18.07 -30.11
C LEU A 42 -18.35 18.33 -28.92
N PRO A 43 -19.49 17.61 -28.82
CA PRO A 43 -20.45 17.83 -27.75
C PRO A 43 -19.80 17.44 -26.42
N LYS A 44 -19.55 18.43 -25.56
CA LYS A 44 -19.01 18.22 -24.21
C LYS A 44 -20.12 17.69 -23.31
N SER A 45 -19.79 16.70 -22.49
CA SER A 45 -20.74 16.21 -21.47
C SER A 45 -20.95 17.26 -20.36
N LYS A 46 -21.97 17.07 -19.53
CA LYS A 46 -22.29 17.96 -18.38
C LYS A 46 -21.11 18.11 -17.40
N TYR A 47 -20.24 17.11 -17.31
CA TYR A 47 -19.14 17.08 -16.36
C TYR A 47 -17.83 17.42 -17.06
N LYS A 48 -16.97 18.17 -16.35
CA LYS A 48 -15.61 18.47 -16.83
C LYS A 48 -14.83 17.16 -16.94
N GLU A 49 -14.57 16.74 -18.17
CA GLU A 49 -13.68 15.63 -18.47
C GLU A 49 -12.21 16.06 -18.34
N ASP A 50 -11.31 15.08 -18.26
CA ASP A 50 -9.86 15.27 -18.30
C ASP A 50 -9.32 16.28 -17.27
N VAL A 51 -9.86 16.22 -16.04
CA VAL A 51 -9.34 17.01 -14.91
C VAL A 51 -8.10 16.33 -14.35
N HIS A 52 -6.96 16.95 -14.63
CA HIS A 52 -5.65 16.53 -14.19
C HIS A 52 -5.31 17.18 -12.85
N ILE A 53 -5.25 16.37 -11.80
CA ILE A 53 -4.94 16.84 -10.44
C ILE A 53 -3.42 16.83 -10.26
N ASN A 54 -2.85 17.82 -9.56
CA ASN A 54 -1.46 17.82 -9.06
C ASN A 54 -0.38 17.34 -10.06
N ASN A 55 -0.42 17.91 -11.28
CA ASN A 55 0.54 17.66 -12.38
C ASN A 55 0.57 16.22 -12.90
N HIS A 56 -0.50 15.44 -12.71
CA HIS A 56 -0.68 14.18 -13.43
C HIS A 56 -1.06 14.43 -14.90
N THR A 57 -0.60 13.59 -15.81
CA THR A 57 -0.97 13.66 -17.26
C THR A 57 -2.13 12.74 -17.62
N THR A 58 -2.68 12.04 -16.64
CA THR A 58 -3.80 11.11 -16.81
C THR A 58 -4.76 11.22 -15.63
N VAL A 59 -6.04 11.02 -15.87
CA VAL A 59 -7.08 11.06 -14.83
C VAL A 59 -6.92 9.90 -13.85
N TRP A 60 -7.36 10.10 -12.60
CA TRP A 60 -7.45 9.04 -11.60
C TRP A 60 -8.34 7.89 -12.09
N GLY A 61 -7.91 6.63 -11.87
CA GLY A 61 -8.63 5.45 -12.38
C GLY A 61 -8.21 5.02 -13.79
N SER A 62 -7.28 5.73 -14.42
CA SER A 62 -6.67 5.32 -15.69
C SER A 62 -5.75 4.09 -15.58
N TRP A 63 -5.45 3.63 -14.38
CA TRP A 63 -4.60 2.47 -14.11
C TRP A 63 -5.18 1.60 -12.97
N TRP A 64 -5.04 0.28 -13.11
CA TRP A 64 -5.51 -0.72 -12.14
C TRP A 64 -4.44 -1.78 -11.92
N LYS A 65 -4.15 -2.10 -10.65
CA LYS A 65 -3.28 -3.23 -10.27
C LYS A 65 -3.65 -3.70 -8.86
N ASP A 66 -3.63 -5.00 -8.63
CA ASP A 66 -3.79 -5.62 -7.29
C ASP A 66 -4.98 -5.04 -6.49
N HIS A 67 -6.14 -4.91 -7.12
CA HIS A 67 -7.36 -4.35 -6.52
C HIS A 67 -7.29 -2.86 -6.14
N GLN A 68 -6.33 -2.11 -6.69
CA GLN A 68 -6.15 -0.69 -6.46
C GLN A 68 -6.19 0.10 -7.77
N TRP A 69 -6.95 1.19 -7.77
CA TRP A 69 -6.96 2.18 -8.83
C TRP A 69 -5.82 3.17 -8.63
N GLY A 70 -5.31 3.72 -9.72
CA GLY A 70 -4.26 4.73 -9.70
C GLY A 70 -4.17 5.53 -10.99
N TYR A 71 -3.10 6.32 -11.09
CA TYR A 71 -2.79 7.12 -12.27
C TYR A 71 -1.90 6.34 -13.24
N LYS A 72 -2.18 6.37 -14.55
CA LYS A 72 -1.36 5.69 -15.57
C LYS A 72 0.03 6.31 -15.74
N CYS A 73 0.16 7.63 -15.58
CA CYS A 73 1.43 8.34 -15.71
C CYS A 73 2.50 7.91 -14.69
N CYS A 74 2.11 7.81 -13.42
CA CYS A 74 3.02 7.61 -12.28
C CYS A 74 2.79 6.27 -11.55
N LYS A 75 1.71 5.54 -11.88
CA LYS A 75 1.26 4.28 -11.22
C LYS A 75 1.08 4.39 -9.70
N GLN A 76 0.85 5.59 -9.21
CA GLN A 76 0.54 5.85 -7.80
C GLN A 76 -0.91 5.46 -7.53
N THR A 77 -1.14 4.80 -6.39
CA THR A 77 -2.47 4.35 -5.91
C THR A 77 -3.04 5.24 -4.80
N ILE A 78 -2.48 6.44 -4.61
CA ILE A 78 -3.00 7.46 -3.68
C ILE A 78 -3.67 8.56 -4.49
N CYS A 79 -4.94 8.86 -4.21
CA CYS A 79 -5.63 9.98 -4.87
C CYS A 79 -5.01 11.31 -4.44
N ASN A 80 -4.91 12.26 -5.36
CA ASN A 80 -4.45 13.64 -5.11
C ASN A 80 -2.98 13.74 -4.63
N SER A 81 -2.16 12.71 -4.76
CA SER A 81 -0.70 12.85 -4.62
C SER A 81 -0.10 13.61 -5.80
N TYR A 82 1.07 14.21 -5.60
CA TYR A 82 1.82 14.82 -6.71
C TYR A 82 2.45 13.75 -7.61
N CYS A 83 2.46 13.95 -8.93
CA CYS A 83 3.06 13.00 -9.85
C CYS A 83 4.58 12.95 -9.66
N THR A 84 5.13 11.74 -9.52
CA THR A 84 6.57 11.45 -9.35
C THR A 84 7.28 11.10 -10.67
N GLY A 85 6.61 11.25 -11.81
CA GLY A 85 7.11 10.89 -13.14
C GLY A 85 7.53 9.41 -13.30
N SER A 86 8.46 9.18 -14.24
CA SER A 86 9.09 7.87 -14.47
C SER A 86 9.92 7.39 -13.28
N ALA A 87 10.58 8.32 -12.58
CA ALA A 87 11.34 8.04 -11.37
C ALA A 87 10.49 7.34 -10.29
N GLY A 88 9.22 7.69 -10.16
CA GLY A 88 8.29 7.00 -9.26
C GLY A 88 8.06 5.53 -9.60
N ILE A 89 8.00 5.19 -10.89
CA ILE A 89 7.79 3.81 -11.35
C ILE A 89 9.03 2.97 -11.08
N GLU A 90 10.22 3.52 -11.34
CA GLU A 90 11.49 2.86 -11.08
C GLU A 90 11.71 2.64 -9.58
N ALA A 91 11.46 3.66 -8.77
CA ALA A 91 11.54 3.54 -7.31
C ALA A 91 10.58 2.47 -6.76
N ALA A 92 9.35 2.41 -7.27
CA ALA A 92 8.38 1.39 -6.88
C ALA A 92 8.85 -0.03 -7.26
N LYS A 93 9.41 -0.21 -8.47
CA LYS A 93 9.98 -1.49 -8.90
C LYS A 93 11.17 -1.89 -8.02
N ALA A 94 12.11 -0.99 -7.81
CA ALA A 94 13.27 -1.20 -6.96
C ALA A 94 12.86 -1.56 -5.53
N ALA A 95 11.85 -0.88 -4.96
CA ALA A 95 11.31 -1.23 -3.65
C ALA A 95 10.74 -2.66 -3.61
N THR A 96 10.01 -3.09 -4.65
CA THR A 96 9.53 -4.47 -4.72
C THR A 96 10.64 -5.50 -4.88
N GLU A 97 11.71 -5.17 -5.61
CA GLU A 97 12.89 -6.03 -5.73
C GLU A 97 13.64 -6.12 -4.41
N LEU A 98 13.88 -5.00 -3.73
CA LEU A 98 14.51 -4.96 -2.42
C LEU A 98 13.72 -5.79 -1.40
N LEU A 99 12.38 -5.69 -1.39
CA LEU A 99 11.54 -6.54 -0.53
C LEU A 99 11.76 -8.03 -0.80
N LYS A 100 11.82 -8.45 -2.07
CA LYS A 100 12.10 -9.85 -2.44
C LYS A 100 13.49 -10.29 -1.98
N THR A 101 14.51 -9.44 -2.14
CA THR A 101 15.87 -9.75 -1.68
C THR A 101 15.94 -9.91 -0.16
N ASN A 102 15.28 -9.04 0.60
CA ASN A 102 15.21 -9.12 2.05
C ASN A 102 14.48 -10.40 2.52
N MET A 103 13.42 -10.80 1.81
CA MET A 103 12.74 -12.07 2.10
C MET A 103 13.67 -13.28 1.87
N ALA A 104 14.38 -13.32 0.75
CA ALA A 104 15.34 -14.40 0.45
C ALA A 104 16.48 -14.47 1.49
N HIS A 105 16.99 -13.32 1.93
CA HIS A 105 17.97 -13.26 3.01
C HIS A 105 17.42 -13.80 4.32
N LYS A 106 16.17 -13.45 4.66
CA LYS A 106 15.51 -13.95 5.87
C LYS A 106 15.31 -15.46 5.82
N GLU A 107 14.85 -16.01 4.70
CA GLU A 107 14.68 -17.45 4.49
C GLU A 107 16.01 -18.19 4.69
N ALA A 108 17.11 -17.66 4.14
CA ALA A 108 18.45 -18.24 4.31
C ALA A 108 18.97 -18.18 5.77
N THR A 109 18.51 -17.21 6.57
CA THR A 109 18.86 -17.13 7.99
C THR A 109 17.97 -17.98 8.89
N ASP A 110 16.68 -18.14 8.55
CA ASP A 110 15.73 -18.94 9.33
C ASP A 110 16.06 -20.46 9.24
N ASP A 111 16.70 -20.92 8.15
CA ASP A 111 17.21 -22.30 8.01
C ASP A 111 18.44 -22.60 8.87
N LYS A 112 19.14 -21.58 9.39
CA LYS A 112 20.19 -21.79 10.38
C LYS A 112 19.53 -21.71 11.76
N PRO A 113 19.43 -22.83 12.52
CA PRO A 113 19.03 -22.74 13.90
C PRO A 113 20.05 -21.84 14.60
N VAL A 114 19.60 -20.65 15.02
CA VAL A 114 20.40 -19.76 15.85
C VAL A 114 20.64 -20.52 17.14
N LEU A 115 21.83 -21.14 17.26
CA LEU A 115 22.37 -21.52 18.56
C LEU A 115 22.49 -20.22 19.32
N HIS A 116 21.49 -19.94 20.15
CA HIS A 116 21.56 -18.87 21.12
C HIS A 116 22.64 -19.28 22.10
N GLU A 117 23.89 -18.94 21.79
CA GLU A 117 24.92 -18.85 22.82
C GLU A 117 24.40 -17.80 23.79
N GLU A 118 23.86 -18.26 24.91
CA GLU A 118 23.55 -17.43 26.07
C GLU A 118 24.86 -16.81 26.55
N LYS A 119 25.25 -15.71 25.91
CA LYS A 119 26.23 -14.80 26.48
C LYS A 119 25.50 -14.21 27.67
N GLN A 120 25.77 -14.78 28.85
CA GLN A 120 25.39 -14.23 30.14
C GLN A 120 25.96 -12.81 30.20
N LEU A 121 25.18 -11.86 29.72
CA LEU A 121 25.45 -10.45 29.93
C LEU A 121 25.29 -10.25 31.43
N ALA A 122 26.33 -9.70 32.08
CA ALA A 122 26.36 -9.39 33.50
C ALA A 122 25.21 -8.43 33.86
N THR A 123 24.05 -9.03 34.04
CA THR A 123 22.87 -8.42 34.62
C THR A 123 23.20 -8.34 36.09
N TRP A 124 23.16 -7.13 36.64
CA TRP A 124 23.56 -6.83 38.02
C TRP A 124 22.96 -7.86 39.00
N GLY A 125 23.81 -8.74 39.56
CA GLY A 125 23.40 -9.71 40.60
C GLY A 125 23.85 -11.17 40.43
N THR A 126 25.03 -11.47 39.87
CA THR A 126 25.55 -12.86 39.78
C THR A 126 26.33 -13.29 41.02
N GLU A 127 25.60 -13.72 42.06
CA GLU A 127 26.08 -14.68 43.06
C GLU A 127 25.26 -15.98 42.93
N VAL A 128 25.29 -16.59 41.75
CA VAL A 128 24.72 -17.93 41.56
C VAL A 128 25.88 -18.89 41.39
N PRO A 129 26.08 -19.86 42.30
CA PRO A 129 27.18 -20.82 42.21
C PRO A 129 27.14 -21.56 40.87
N TYR A 130 28.31 -21.69 40.23
CA TYR A 130 28.49 -22.36 38.93
C TYR A 130 28.10 -23.85 38.91
N ASP A 131 27.84 -24.45 40.08
CA ASP A 131 27.54 -25.89 40.24
C ASP A 131 26.07 -26.17 40.59
N LEU A 132 25.17 -25.21 40.38
CA LEU A 132 23.74 -25.41 40.60
C LEU A 132 23.13 -26.25 39.48
N VAL A 133 23.01 -27.56 39.70
CA VAL A 133 22.32 -28.47 38.77
C VAL A 133 20.81 -28.17 38.81
N LEU A 134 20.31 -27.47 37.79
CA LEU A 134 18.89 -27.17 37.65
C LEU A 134 18.09 -28.45 37.35
N ASP A 135 17.22 -28.84 38.28
CA ASP A 135 16.34 -30.00 38.12
C ASP A 135 15.30 -29.78 37.02
N LYS A 136 15.58 -30.30 35.82
CA LYS A 136 14.75 -30.16 34.62
C LYS A 136 13.30 -30.62 34.82
N ARG A 137 13.08 -31.60 35.72
CA ARG A 137 11.74 -32.13 36.04
C ARG A 137 10.90 -31.12 36.82
N LEU A 138 11.50 -30.43 37.78
CA LEU A 138 10.86 -29.39 38.58
C LEU A 138 10.58 -28.14 37.73
N LEU A 139 11.54 -27.76 36.89
CA LEU A 139 11.35 -26.67 35.92
C LEU A 139 10.19 -26.96 34.97
N ALA A 140 10.12 -28.17 34.39
CA ALA A 140 9.04 -28.57 33.49
C ALA A 140 7.68 -28.58 34.21
N LYS A 141 7.64 -29.00 35.48
CA LYS A 141 6.42 -28.97 36.29
C LYS A 141 5.96 -27.53 36.59
N ALA A 142 6.90 -26.61 36.85
CA ALA A 142 6.60 -25.21 37.12
C ALA A 142 6.18 -24.45 35.84
N LEU A 143 6.79 -24.77 34.70
CA LEU A 143 6.44 -24.18 33.39
C LEU A 143 5.16 -24.77 32.79
N LYS A 144 4.67 -25.91 33.31
CA LYS A 144 3.40 -26.48 32.88
C LYS A 144 2.27 -25.53 33.28
N LYS A 145 1.75 -24.80 32.29
CA LYS A 145 0.59 -23.92 32.46
C LYS A 145 -0.62 -24.76 32.88
N VAL A 146 -1.34 -24.29 33.90
CA VAL A 146 -2.57 -24.92 34.36
C VAL A 146 -3.61 -24.84 33.24
N THR A 147 -4.12 -25.99 32.81
CA THR A 147 -5.12 -26.06 31.72
C THR A 147 -6.52 -25.78 32.27
N ALA A 148 -7.48 -25.50 31.37
CA ALA A 148 -8.87 -25.30 31.76
C ALA A 148 -9.46 -26.53 32.49
N GLU A 149 -9.04 -27.73 32.10
CA GLU A 149 -9.43 -29.00 32.71
C GLU A 149 -8.90 -29.12 34.15
N ASP A 150 -7.66 -28.71 34.40
CA ASP A 150 -7.08 -28.69 35.75
C ASP A 150 -7.83 -27.68 36.66
N MET A 151 -8.26 -26.54 36.10
CA MET A 151 -9.08 -25.54 36.80
C MET A 151 -10.50 -26.04 37.09
N GLU A 152 -11.10 -26.81 36.17
CA GLU A 152 -12.44 -27.39 36.32
C GLU A 152 -12.44 -28.56 37.32
N ALA A 153 -11.42 -29.42 37.28
CA ALA A 153 -11.20 -30.45 38.29
C ALA A 153 -11.03 -29.83 39.69
N TYR A 154 -10.31 -28.70 39.79
CA TYR A 154 -10.19 -27.98 41.06
C TYR A 154 -11.52 -27.38 41.53
N ARG A 155 -12.33 -26.80 40.62
CA ARG A 155 -13.68 -26.30 40.94
C ARG A 155 -14.59 -27.42 41.44
N MET A 156 -14.63 -28.56 40.76
CA MET A 156 -15.41 -29.73 41.18
C MET A 156 -14.98 -30.22 42.57
N LYS A 157 -13.67 -30.30 42.84
CA LYS A 157 -13.14 -30.76 44.14
C LYS A 157 -13.42 -29.79 45.28
N LYS A 158 -13.46 -28.48 45.01
CA LYS A 158 -13.78 -27.44 45.99
C LYS A 158 -15.27 -27.42 46.36
N ILE A 159 -16.16 -27.68 45.41
CA ILE A 159 -17.62 -27.76 45.65
C ILE A 159 -17.98 -28.94 46.57
N HIS A 160 -17.19 -30.01 46.56
CA HIS A 160 -17.43 -31.21 47.39
C HIS A 160 -16.85 -31.15 48.83
N HIS A 161 -16.23 -30.06 49.26
CA HIS A 161 -15.83 -29.93 50.67
C HIS A 161 -16.98 -29.38 51.54
N ASP A 162 -17.77 -28.45 51.01
CA ASP A 162 -18.84 -27.75 51.74
C ASP A 162 -20.26 -28.28 51.40
N ASP A 163 -20.35 -29.43 50.73
CA ASP A 163 -21.63 -30.07 50.34
C ASP A 163 -22.18 -30.94 51.50
N PRO A 164 -23.28 -30.54 52.16
CA PRO A 164 -23.87 -31.27 53.28
C PRO A 164 -24.48 -32.64 52.89
N MET A 165 -24.56 -32.96 51.59
CA MET A 165 -25.05 -34.26 51.10
C MET A 165 -23.94 -35.32 50.95
N LYS A 166 -22.67 -34.98 51.24
CA LYS A 166 -21.53 -35.91 51.08
C LYS A 166 -21.58 -37.10 52.05
N ASP A 167 -22.07 -36.89 53.27
CA ASP A 167 -22.12 -37.92 54.33
C ASP A 167 -23.30 -38.90 54.18
N PHE A 168 -24.21 -38.67 53.22
CA PHE A 168 -25.42 -39.46 53.00
C PHE A 168 -25.33 -40.42 51.81
N ARG A 169 -24.17 -40.50 51.13
CA ARG A 169 -23.94 -41.49 50.08
C ARG A 169 -23.29 -42.74 50.70
N HIS A 170 -24.06 -43.82 50.86
CA HIS A 170 -23.56 -45.18 51.11
C HIS A 170 -23.14 -45.85 49.80
#